data_AF-A0A240E3I9-F1
#
_entry.id   AF-A0A240E3I9-F1
#
_cell.length_a   1.000
_cell.length_b   1.000
_cell.length_c   1.000
_cell.angle_alpha   90.00
_cell.angle_beta   90.00
_cell.angle_gamma   90.00
#
_symmetry.space_group_name_H-M   'P 1'
#
loop_
_entity.id
_entity.type
_entity.pdbx_description
1 polymer ?
#
loop_
_entity_poly.entity_id
_entity_poly.type
_entity_poly.pdbx_seq_one_letter_code
_entity_poly.pdbx_strand_id
1 'polypeptide(L)' 'MAEVICLCNEVLDVDLREYLDTHPIDSIEELRDQASICNKCMQCQDLVESEIYLARLRRQRAQEQL' A
#
# COMPACT_ATOMS: atom_id res chain seq x y z
N MET A 1 10.46 1.07 12.52
CA MET A 1 10.36 2.55 12.62
C MET A 1 9.40 2.95 11.51
N ALA A 2 8.41 3.79 11.79
CA ALA A 2 7.49 4.24 10.75
C ALA A 2 8.21 5.22 9.81
N GLU A 3 8.16 4.97 8.51
CA GLU A 3 8.74 5.81 7.46
C GLU A 3 7.63 6.47 6.65
N VAL A 4 7.84 7.71 6.22
CA VAL A 4 6.86 8.42 5.39
C VAL A 4 6.96 7.90 3.96
N ILE A 5 5.91 7.24 3.47
CA ILE A 5 5.81 6.77 2.08
C ILE A 5 5.31 7.89 1.16
N CYS A 6 4.36 8.72 1.62
CA CYS A 6 3.83 9.83 0.82
C CYS A 6 3.83 11.13 1.61
N LEU A 7 4.68 12.09 1.20
CA LEU A 7 4.70 13.42 1.81
C LEU A 7 3.46 14.26 1.49
N CYS A 8 2.83 14.06 0.34
CA CYS A 8 1.69 14.90 -0.07
C CYS A 8 0.44 14.70 0.79
N ASN A 9 0.24 13.49 1.28
CA ASN A 9 -0.89 13.12 2.14
C ASN A 9 -0.41 12.64 3.53
N GLU A 10 0.87 12.82 3.84
CA GLU A 10 1.49 12.41 5.11
C GLU A 10 1.23 10.93 5.47
N VAL A 11 1.29 10.04 4.47
CA VAL A 11 1.04 8.60 4.65
C VAL A 11 2.31 7.91 5.15
N LEU A 12 2.19 7.18 6.26
CA LEU A 12 3.23 6.33 6.81
C LEU A 12 3.17 4.91 6.21
N ASP A 13 4.32 4.24 6.17
CA ASP A 13 4.44 2.86 5.70
C ASP A 13 3.62 1.87 6.53
N VAL A 14 3.58 2.07 7.84
CA VAL A 14 2.80 1.26 8.78
C VAL A 14 1.30 1.36 8.52
N ASP A 15 0.79 2.57 8.32
CA ASP A 15 -0.64 2.81 8.06
C ASP A 15 -1.05 2.19 6.72
N LEU A 16 -0.20 2.35 5.69
CA LEU A 16 -0.45 1.74 4.39
C LEU A 16 -0.47 0.20 4.48
N ARG A 17 0.47 -0.40 5.20
CA ARG A 17 0.51 -1.86 5.37
C ARG A 17 -0.71 -2.40 6.11
N GLU A 18 -1.09 -1.78 7.23
CA GLU A 18 -2.28 -2.16 7.98
C GLU A 18 -3.56 -2.06 7.13
N TYR A 19 -3.64 -1.02 6.31
CA TYR A 19 -4.73 -0.86 5.37
C TYR A 19 -4.76 -1.98 4.30
N LEU A 20 -3.61 -2.29 3.67
CA LEU A 20 -3.50 -3.33 2.64
C LEU A 20 -3.69 -4.77 3.17
N ASP A 21 -3.42 -4.99 4.45
CA ASP A 21 -3.64 -6.28 5.11
C ASP A 21 -5.14 -6.51 5.40
N THR A 22 -5.91 -5.43 5.59
CA THR A 22 -7.37 -5.48 5.84
C THR A 22 -8.22 -5.28 4.58
N HIS A 23 -7.67 -4.68 3.53
CA HIS A 23 -8.34 -4.38 2.27
C HIS A 23 -7.57 -5.03 1.11
N PRO A 24 -8.18 -5.98 0.36
CA PRO A 24 -7.49 -6.70 -0.70
C PRO A 24 -7.32 -5.84 -1.96
N ILE A 25 -6.46 -4.83 -1.87
CA ILE A 25 -6.11 -3.95 -2.98
C ILE A 25 -5.04 -4.60 -3.84
N ASP A 26 -5.22 -4.45 -5.15
CA ASP A 26 -4.42 -5.10 -6.17
C ASP A 26 -3.67 -4.12 -7.08
N SER A 27 -4.02 -2.84 -7.09
CA SER A 27 -3.24 -1.86 -7.85
C SER A 27 -3.22 -0.49 -7.20
N ILE A 28 -2.26 0.34 -7.62
CA ILE A 28 -2.16 1.71 -7.13
C ILE A 28 -3.35 2.55 -7.61
N GLU A 29 -3.94 2.23 -8.77
CA GLU A 29 -5.16 2.86 -9.26
C GLU A 29 -6.32 2.63 -8.29
N GLU A 30 -6.52 1.38 -7.86
CA GLU A 30 -7.56 1.05 -6.87
C GLU A 30 -7.31 1.77 -5.53
N LEU A 31 -6.05 1.83 -5.08
CA LEU A 31 -5.69 2.56 -3.87
C LEU A 31 -5.95 4.07 -3.97
N ARG A 32 -5.75 4.65 -5.15
CA ARG A 32 -6.01 6.07 -5.43
C ARG A 32 -7.52 6.37 -5.43
N ASP A 33 -8.32 5.47 -6.00
CA ASP A 33 -9.79 5.61 -6.03
C ASP A 33 -10.40 5.56 -4.62
N GLN A 34 -9.76 4.84 -3.69
CA GLN A 34 -10.15 4.76 -2.27
C GLN A 34 -9.59 5.91 -1.40
N ALA A 35 -8.94 6.90 -2.04
CA ALA A 35 -8.55 8.21 -1.52
C ALA A 35 -7.36 8.30 -0.53
N SER A 36 -6.70 7.20 -0.18
CA SER A 36 -5.56 7.25 0.76
C SER A 36 -4.27 7.77 0.12
N ILE A 37 -4.09 7.64 -1.20
CA ILE A 37 -2.83 7.99 -1.88
C ILE A 37 -3.03 9.01 -3.00
N CYS A 38 -2.17 10.03 -3.03
CA CYS A 38 -2.21 11.07 -4.03
C CYS A 38 -1.72 10.56 -5.40
N ASN A 39 -2.26 11.13 -6.48
CA ASN A 39 -1.76 10.95 -7.85
C ASN A 39 -1.03 12.20 -8.38
N LYS A 40 -0.77 13.19 -7.51
CA LYS A 40 -0.34 14.53 -7.92
C LYS A 40 1.17 14.65 -8.21
N CYS A 41 2.02 14.19 -7.30
CA CYS A 41 3.48 14.29 -7.46
C CYS A 41 4.12 13.01 -8.03
N MET A 42 3.38 11.89 -7.95
CA MET A 42 3.79 10.53 -8.32
C MET A 42 5.08 10.02 -7.63
N GLN A 43 5.65 10.76 -6.68
CA GLN A 43 6.92 10.41 -6.01
C GLN A 43 6.82 9.15 -5.15
N CYS A 44 5.65 8.88 -4.59
CA CYS A 44 5.40 7.71 -3.75
C CYS A 44 5.04 6.45 -4.55
N GLN A 45 4.93 6.52 -5.88
CA GLN A 45 4.37 5.43 -6.69
C GLN A 45 5.15 4.12 -6.53
N ASP A 46 6.48 4.14 -6.73
CA ASP A 46 7.29 2.93 -6.66
C ASP A 46 7.28 2.28 -5.26
N LEU A 47 7.26 3.11 -4.20
CA LEU A 47 7.18 2.65 -2.82
C LEU A 47 5.83 1.99 -2.53
N VAL A 48 4.75 2.61 -2.99
CA VAL A 48 3.38 2.13 -2.81
C VAL A 48 3.14 0.84 -3.58
N GLU A 49 3.58 0.77 -4.84
CA GLU A 49 3.47 -0.44 -5.65
C GLU A 49 4.25 -1.61 -5.02
N SER A 50 5.41 -1.32 -4.43
CA SER A 50 6.19 -2.31 -3.67
C SER A 50 5.41 -2.85 -2.47
N GLU A 51 4.75 -1.99 -1.69
CA GLU A 51 3.93 -2.42 -0.55
C GLU A 51 2.69 -3.21 -0.97
N ILE A 52 2.04 -2.84 -2.07
CA ILE A 52 0.93 -3.60 -2.65
C ILE A 52 1.39 -5.00 -3.07
N TYR A 53 2.54 -5.10 -3.72
CA TYR A 53 3.13 -6.38 -4.09
C TYR A 53 3.46 -7.24 -2.86
N LEU A 54 4.08 -6.66 -1.83
CA LEU A 54 4.39 -7.37 -0.59
C LEU A 54 3.13 -7.83 0.15
N ALA A 55 2.07 -7.01 0.19
CA ALA A 55 0.79 -7.38 0.78
C ALA A 55 0.18 -8.60 0.08
N ARG A 56 0.20 -8.63 -1.25
CA ARG A 56 -0.24 -9.80 -2.04
C ARG A 56 0.55 -11.06 -1.70
N LEU A 57 1.87 -10.96 -1.62
CA LEU A 57 2.71 -12.09 -1.23
C LEU A 57 2.38 -12.59 0.18
N ARG A 58 2.12 -11.68 1.14
CA ARG A 58 1.69 -12.05 2.51
C ARG A 58 0.37 -12.81 2.47
N ARG A 59 -0.63 -12.32 1.71
CA ARG A 59 -1.93 -12.98 1.56
C ARG A 59 -1.81 -14.36 0.93
N GLN A 60 -1.04 -14.51 -0.15
CA GLN A 60 -0.81 -15.80 -0.80
C GLN A 60 -0.17 -16.81 0.16
N ARG A 61 0.90 -16.41 0.87
CA ARG A 61 1.56 -17.29 1.85
C ARG A 61 0.63 -17.69 3.01
N ALA A 62 -0.25 -16.79 3.45
CA ALA A 62 -1.24 -17.12 4.48
C ALA A 62 -2.26 -18.17 4.00
N GLN A 63 -2.60 -18.17 2.70
CA GLN A 63 -3.46 -19.20 2.10
C GLN A 63 -2.75 -20.54 1.91
N GLU A 64 -1.44 -20.54 1.62
CA GLU A 64 -0.64 -21.77 1.47
C GLU A 64 -0.37 -22.48 2.81
N GLN A 65 -0.57 -21.81 3.94
CA GLN A 65 -0.34 -22.35 5.29
C GLN A 65 -1.62 -22.90 5.96
N LEU A 66 -2.75 -22.90 5.26
CA LEU A 66 -4.04 -23.45 5.69
C LEU A 66 -4.36 -24.76 4.96
#